data_AF-A0A927BAM0-F1
#
_entry.id   AF-A0A927BAM0-F1
#
_cell.length_a   1.000
_cell.length_b   1.000
_cell.length_c   1.000
_cell.angle_alpha   90.00
_cell.angle_beta   90.00
_cell.angle_gamma   90.00
#
_symmetry.space_group_name_H-M   'P 1'
#
loop_
_entity.id
_entity.type
_entity.pdbx_description
1 polymer ?
#
loop_
_entity_poly.entity_id
_entity_poly.type
_entity_poly.pdbx_seq_one_letter_code
_entity_poly.pdbx_strand_id
1 'polypeptide(L)'
;MDNWPILLALTLALSGGVYLLSRPLPLDYKNREYQRHLTHEEVAALRRGETIEKTHKAFQSIWKDYYDEGPLRVTPTPKGKYKYTFLPHGEWRRLRTDGRLWAEFTQTSWPQENYWHEYFPTGQPDFHMVTVPQVLDGDSVLEVRTTYFKLATPTDTAYVEHRFAKLHENKEARKRFYSFDAVGKRVVPPGWKPTR
;
A
#
# COMPACT_ATOMS: atom_id res chain seq x y z
N MET A 1 -1.74 11.98 -42.54
CA MET A 1 -1.06 12.35 -41.27
C MET A 1 -0.43 11.08 -40.73
N ASP A 2 0.90 11.03 -40.69
CA ASP A 2 1.66 9.84 -40.32
C ASP A 2 1.72 9.67 -38.81
N ASN A 3 0.84 8.82 -38.28
CA ASN A 3 0.75 8.51 -36.85
C ASN A 3 1.77 7.45 -36.39
N TRP A 4 2.67 7.04 -37.29
CA TRP A 4 3.70 6.03 -37.06
C TRP A 4 4.65 6.33 -35.88
N PRO A 5 5.11 7.58 -35.65
CA PRO A 5 6.00 7.88 -34.52
C PRO A 5 5.30 7.74 -33.16
N ILE A 6 4.01 8.08 -33.11
CA ILE A 6 3.19 8.00 -31.89
C ILE A 6 2.91 6.53 -31.56
N LEU A 7 2.62 5.70 -32.58
CA LEU A 7 2.42 4.27 -32.41
C LEU A 7 3.70 3.56 -31.94
N LEU A 8 4.86 3.94 -32.47
CA LEU A 8 6.18 3.43 -32.03
C LEU A 8 6.52 3.84 -30.59
N ALA A 9 6.26 5.09 -30.21
CA ALA A 9 6.47 5.56 -28.85
C ALA A 9 5.53 4.84 -27.86
N LEU A 10 4.26 4.64 -28.24
CA LEU A 10 3.30 3.87 -27.44
C LEU A 10 3.68 2.40 -27.35
N THR A 11 4.13 1.76 -28.44
CA THR A 11 4.59 0.36 -28.38
C THR A 11 5.85 0.22 -27.55
N LEU A 12 6.83 1.13 -27.66
CA LEU A 12 8.04 1.11 -26.82
C LEU A 12 7.74 1.39 -25.35
N ALA A 13 6.83 2.32 -25.05
CA ALA A 13 6.39 2.61 -23.68
C ALA A 13 5.60 1.45 -23.08
N LEU A 14 4.70 0.83 -23.85
CA LEU A 14 3.93 -0.34 -23.43
C LEU A 14 4.81 -1.58 -23.32
N SER A 15 5.72 -1.83 -24.28
CA SER A 15 6.64 -2.97 -24.23
C SER A 15 7.69 -2.79 -23.15
N GLY A 16 8.20 -1.58 -22.92
CA GLY A 16 9.12 -1.26 -21.82
C GLY A 16 8.46 -1.39 -20.46
N GLY A 17 7.21 -0.92 -20.32
CA GLY A 17 6.40 -1.10 -19.11
C GLY A 17 6.08 -2.57 -18.83
N VAL A 18 5.66 -3.33 -19.84
CA VAL A 18 5.37 -4.77 -19.72
C VAL A 18 6.65 -5.58 -19.47
N TYR A 19 7.78 -5.20 -20.07
CA TYR A 19 9.07 -5.84 -19.83
C TYR A 19 9.58 -5.63 -18.40
N LEU A 20 9.38 -4.44 -17.82
CA LEU A 20 9.71 -4.16 -16.42
C LEU A 20 8.78 -4.89 -15.44
N LEU A 21 7.51 -5.07 -15.80
CA LEU A 21 6.53 -5.80 -14.99
C LEU A 21 6.75 -7.32 -14.99
N SER A 22 7.27 -7.88 -16.08
CA SER A 22 7.41 -9.33 -16.31
C SER A 22 8.78 -9.93 -15.97
N ARG A 23 9.76 -9.14 -15.52
CA ARG A 23 11.07 -9.69 -15.15
C ARG A 23 10.96 -10.59 -13.93
N PRO A 24 11.44 -11.85 -14.00
CA PRO A 24 11.58 -12.69 -12.83
C PRO A 24 12.50 -12.01 -11.82
N LEU A 25 12.23 -12.21 -10.54
CA LEU A 25 12.98 -11.55 -9.48
C LEU A 25 14.46 -11.95 -9.56
N PRO A 26 15.41 -11.01 -9.48
CA PRO A 26 16.83 -11.31 -9.59
C PRO A 26 17.29 -12.23 -8.45
N LEU A 27 18.31 -13.07 -8.73
CA LEU A 27 18.87 -14.06 -7.80
C LEU A 27 19.33 -13.48 -6.44
N ASP A 28 19.60 -12.17 -6.35
CA ASP A 28 20.06 -11.45 -5.15
C ASP A 28 18.94 -10.85 -4.29
N TYR A 29 17.71 -11.36 -4.40
CA TYR A 29 16.55 -11.04 -3.55
C TYR A 29 16.78 -11.20 -2.02
N LYS A 30 17.93 -11.71 -1.57
CA LYS A 30 18.26 -11.95 -0.16
C LYS A 30 18.55 -10.67 0.65
N ASN A 31 18.78 -9.53 0.00
CA ASN A 31 19.13 -8.27 0.67
C ASN A 31 17.93 -7.43 1.17
N ARG A 32 16.75 -8.04 1.34
CA ARG A 32 15.52 -7.45 1.91
C ARG A 32 14.96 -6.17 1.24
N GLU A 33 15.64 -5.58 0.25
CA GLU A 33 15.20 -4.37 -0.47
C GLU A 33 15.70 -4.31 -1.92
N TYR A 34 15.58 -5.42 -2.66
CA TYR A 34 16.30 -5.62 -3.93
C TYR A 34 16.08 -4.57 -5.04
N GLN A 35 15.06 -3.69 -4.93
CA GLN A 35 14.89 -2.53 -5.81
C GLN A 35 14.80 -1.17 -5.10
N ARG A 36 15.27 -1.00 -3.85
CA ARG A 36 15.50 0.36 -3.30
C ARG A 36 16.80 0.96 -3.83
N HIS A 37 17.66 0.17 -4.45
CA HIS A 37 18.92 0.66 -5.00
C HIS A 37 18.73 1.42 -6.31
N LEU A 38 19.65 2.33 -6.56
CA LEU A 38 19.69 3.14 -7.78
C LEU A 38 20.64 2.51 -8.79
N THR A 39 20.27 2.55 -10.08
CA THR A 39 21.20 2.24 -11.17
C THR A 39 22.31 3.30 -11.24
N HIS A 40 23.38 3.02 -11.98
CA HIS A 40 24.44 4.00 -12.18
C HIS A 40 23.92 5.30 -12.84
N GLU A 41 23.02 5.16 -13.80
CA GLU A 41 22.37 6.28 -14.49
C GLU A 41 21.48 7.09 -13.55
N GLU A 42 20.70 6.40 -12.72
CA GLU A 42 19.87 7.02 -11.68
C GLU A 42 20.73 7.78 -10.66
N VAL A 43 21.85 7.20 -10.19
CA VAL A 43 22.81 7.91 -9.33
C VAL A 43 23.35 9.16 -10.00
N ALA A 44 23.68 9.09 -11.29
CA ALA A 44 24.16 10.24 -12.05
C ALA A 44 23.09 11.33 -12.19
N ALA A 45 21.83 10.96 -12.44
CA ALA A 45 20.69 11.87 -12.48
C ALA A 45 20.49 12.61 -11.14
N LEU A 46 20.48 11.89 -10.01
CA LEU A 46 20.35 12.54 -8.69
C LEU A 46 21.54 13.45 -8.37
N ARG A 47 22.75 13.14 -8.85
CA ARG A 47 23.93 14.01 -8.71
C ARG A 47 23.79 15.32 -9.49
N ARG A 48 23.00 15.35 -10.56
CA ARG A 48 22.63 16.56 -11.31
C ARG A 48 21.49 17.35 -10.67
N GLY A 49 20.93 16.86 -9.56
CA GLY A 49 19.80 17.48 -8.87
C GLY A 49 18.43 17.07 -9.41
N GLU A 50 18.38 16.07 -10.30
CA GLU A 50 17.12 15.54 -10.82
C GLU A 50 16.37 14.72 -9.76
N THR A 51 15.07 14.55 -9.94
CA THR A 51 14.24 13.61 -9.17
C THR A 51 14.01 12.36 -9.99
N ILE A 52 14.00 11.20 -9.35
CA ILE A 52 13.77 9.91 -10.01
C ILE A 52 12.45 9.35 -9.56
N GLU A 53 11.67 8.86 -10.51
CA GLU A 53 10.47 8.07 -10.26
C GLU A 53 10.69 6.68 -10.83
N LYS A 54 10.53 5.66 -10.00
CA LYS A 54 10.74 4.27 -10.39
C LYS A 54 9.74 3.35 -9.71
N THR A 55 9.47 2.20 -10.31
CA THR A 55 8.79 1.10 -9.62
C THR A 55 9.77 0.42 -8.68
N HIS A 56 9.37 0.26 -7.44
CA HIS A 56 10.08 -0.47 -6.40
C HIS A 56 9.42 -1.82 -6.17
N LYS A 57 10.22 -2.81 -5.79
CA LYS A 57 9.75 -4.10 -5.28
C LYS A 57 10.58 -4.55 -4.06
N ALA A 58 9.93 -4.99 -2.98
CA ALA A 58 10.59 -5.50 -1.78
C ALA A 58 9.80 -6.61 -1.08
N PHE A 59 10.52 -7.62 -0.59
CA PHE A 59 9.97 -8.60 0.34
C PHE A 59 9.87 -7.99 1.74
N GLN A 60 8.67 -7.87 2.30
CA GLN A 60 8.49 -7.35 3.67
C GLN A 60 8.49 -8.44 4.75
N SER A 61 8.40 -9.72 4.37
CA SER A 61 8.40 -10.82 5.34
C SER A 61 9.74 -11.56 5.41
N ILE A 62 10.07 -12.06 6.60
CA ILE A 62 11.23 -12.96 6.76
C ILE A 62 11.05 -14.29 6.02
N TRP A 63 9.79 -14.69 5.81
CA TRP A 63 9.39 -15.93 5.15
C TRP A 63 9.39 -15.82 3.62
N LYS A 64 9.44 -14.59 3.10
CA LYS A 64 9.47 -14.28 1.65
C LYS A 64 8.30 -14.90 0.88
N ASP A 65 7.16 -15.02 1.54
CA ASP A 65 5.90 -15.51 0.99
C ASP A 65 5.21 -14.47 0.07
N TYR A 66 5.58 -13.19 0.21
CA TYR A 66 5.09 -12.10 -0.63
C TYR A 66 6.11 -10.98 -0.83
N TYR A 67 5.94 -10.18 -1.87
CA TYR A 67 6.63 -8.92 -2.09
C TYR A 67 5.64 -7.78 -2.35
N ASP A 68 6.01 -6.59 -1.91
CA ASP A 68 5.28 -5.36 -2.20
C ASP A 68 5.93 -4.68 -3.40
N GLU A 69 5.11 -4.17 -4.32
CA GLU A 69 5.55 -3.38 -5.45
C GLU A 69 4.73 -2.10 -5.60
N GLY A 70 5.38 -0.99 -5.94
CA GLY A 70 4.71 0.29 -6.08
C GLY A 70 5.65 1.41 -6.51
N PRO A 71 5.14 2.62 -6.80
CA PRO A 71 5.97 3.74 -7.20
C PRO A 71 6.77 4.28 -6.02
N LEU A 72 8.03 4.60 -6.31
CA LEU A 72 8.96 5.17 -5.36
C LEU A 72 9.63 6.38 -6.01
N ARG A 73 9.51 7.52 -5.34
CA ARG A 73 10.22 8.75 -5.72
C ARG A 73 11.52 8.83 -4.92
N VAL A 74 12.59 9.20 -5.61
CA VAL A 74 13.89 9.42 -5.01
C VAL A 74 14.33 10.84 -5.26
N THR A 75 14.55 11.60 -4.19
CA THR A 75 14.94 13.01 -4.26
C THR A 75 16.34 13.24 -3.66
N PRO A 76 17.11 14.20 -4.21
CA PRO A 76 18.38 14.61 -3.63
C PRO A 76 18.16 15.30 -2.28
N THR A 77 19.02 15.04 -1.29
CA THR A 77 18.96 15.78 -0.01
C THR A 77 19.73 17.11 -0.08
N PRO A 78 19.30 18.15 0.65
CA PRO A 78 19.98 19.47 0.66
C PRO A 78 21.42 19.44 1.20
N LYS A 79 21.76 18.43 2.00
CA LYS A 79 23.12 18.28 2.58
C LYS A 79 23.99 17.48 1.63
N GLY A 80 24.55 18.20 0.65
CA GLY A 80 25.42 17.66 -0.39
C GLY A 80 26.48 16.69 0.16
N LYS A 81 26.23 15.40 -0.10
CA LYS A 81 27.15 14.25 -0.21
C LYS A 81 26.32 12.97 -0.06
N TYR A 82 25.63 12.59 -1.14
CA TYR A 82 25.12 11.22 -1.37
C TYR A 82 24.08 10.65 -0.39
N LYS A 83 23.23 11.47 0.23
CA LYS A 83 22.00 10.95 0.86
C LYS A 83 20.82 11.21 -0.07
N TYR A 84 20.14 10.16 -0.46
CA TYR A 84 18.91 10.22 -1.25
C TYR A 84 17.73 9.88 -0.33
N THR A 85 16.62 10.58 -0.48
CA THR A 85 15.39 10.29 0.26
C THR A 85 14.47 9.46 -0.62
N PHE A 86 14.08 8.29 -0.13
CA PHE A 86 13.08 7.43 -0.76
C PHE A 86 11.70 7.76 -0.19
N LEU A 87 10.80 8.25 -1.04
CA LEU A 87 9.44 8.62 -0.69
C LEU A 87 8.48 7.65 -1.37
N PRO A 88 7.75 6.81 -0.62
CA PRO A 88 6.65 6.07 -1.20
C PRO A 88 5.55 7.06 -1.61
N HIS A 89 4.94 6.82 -2.75
CA HIS A 89 3.75 7.55 -3.19
C HIS A 89 2.91 6.64 -4.09
N GLY A 90 1.68 7.06 -4.34
CA GLY A 90 0.74 6.32 -5.16
C GLY A 90 0.35 4.96 -4.59
N GLU A 91 -0.16 4.11 -5.46
CA GLU A 91 -0.70 2.81 -5.13
C GLU A 91 0.36 1.71 -5.15
N TRP A 92 0.32 0.87 -4.14
CA TRP A 92 1.19 -0.27 -3.93
C TRP A 92 0.37 -1.55 -3.95
N ARG A 93 1.01 -2.63 -4.37
CA ARG A 93 0.42 -3.97 -4.44
C ARG A 93 1.31 -4.95 -3.71
N ARG A 94 0.73 -5.77 -2.86
CA ARG A 94 1.34 -6.97 -2.32
C ARG A 94 0.99 -8.14 -3.21
N LEU A 95 2.02 -8.78 -3.75
CA LEU A 95 1.91 -9.97 -4.57
C LEU A 95 2.52 -11.15 -3.84
N ARG A 96 1.85 -12.29 -3.87
CA ARG A 96 2.43 -13.58 -3.46
C ARG A 96 3.57 -13.95 -4.41
N THR A 97 4.40 -14.89 -3.98
CA THR A 97 5.50 -15.41 -4.81
C THR A 97 5.03 -16.07 -6.11
N ASP A 98 3.78 -16.52 -6.18
CA ASP A 98 3.12 -17.03 -7.40
C ASP A 98 2.56 -15.92 -8.31
N GLY A 99 2.76 -14.65 -7.94
CA GLY A 99 2.30 -13.47 -8.68
C GLY A 99 0.85 -13.07 -8.41
N ARG A 100 0.10 -13.80 -7.56
CA ARG A 100 -1.29 -13.44 -7.24
C ARG A 100 -1.36 -12.23 -6.32
N LEU A 101 -2.34 -11.36 -6.58
CA LEU A 101 -2.64 -10.23 -5.72
C LEU A 101 -3.07 -10.72 -4.33
N TRP A 102 -2.45 -10.15 -3.32
CA TRP A 102 -2.80 -10.38 -1.91
C TRP A 102 -3.25 -9.08 -1.26
N ALA A 103 -2.65 -7.94 -1.58
CA ALA A 103 -3.19 -6.66 -1.11
C ALA A 103 -2.95 -5.53 -2.11
N GLU A 104 -3.76 -4.50 -2.04
CA GLU A 104 -3.55 -3.20 -2.66
C GLU A 104 -3.69 -2.12 -1.58
N PHE A 105 -2.81 -1.13 -1.59
CA PHE A 105 -2.77 -0.13 -0.53
C PHE A 105 -2.05 1.13 -0.99
N THR A 106 -2.30 2.24 -0.32
CA THR A 106 -1.52 3.47 -0.50
C THR A 106 -0.54 3.64 0.64
N GLN A 107 0.72 3.90 0.33
CA GLN A 107 1.71 4.39 1.30
C GLN A 107 1.88 5.88 1.10
N THR A 108 1.06 6.68 1.79
CA THR A 108 1.21 8.14 1.82
C THR A 108 1.66 8.63 3.19
N SER A 109 2.34 9.78 3.20
CA SER A 109 2.65 10.52 4.43
C SER A 109 1.40 11.15 5.06
N TRP A 110 0.29 11.24 4.32
CA TRP A 110 -0.97 11.81 4.77
C TRP A 110 -1.96 10.70 5.15
N PRO A 111 -2.26 10.51 6.44
CA PRO A 111 -3.05 9.37 6.88
C PRO A 111 -4.44 9.25 6.24
N GLN A 112 -5.01 10.36 5.77
CA GLN A 112 -6.36 10.45 5.24
C GLN A 112 -6.55 9.79 3.87
N GLU A 113 -5.47 9.55 3.13
CA GLU A 113 -5.52 8.89 1.82
C GLU A 113 -5.04 7.43 1.89
N ASN A 114 -4.78 6.93 3.11
CA ASN A 114 -4.38 5.54 3.33
C ASN A 114 -5.59 4.61 3.25
N TYR A 115 -5.55 3.69 2.30
CA TYR A 115 -6.39 2.50 2.28
C TYR A 115 -5.52 1.24 2.24
N TRP A 116 -6.14 0.12 2.62
CA TRP A 116 -5.56 -1.21 2.47
C TRP A 116 -6.67 -2.21 2.18
N HIS A 117 -6.64 -2.86 1.03
CA HIS A 117 -7.51 -3.99 0.73
C HIS A 117 -6.66 -5.25 0.71
N GLU A 118 -7.05 -6.24 1.49
CA GLU A 118 -6.43 -7.56 1.50
C GLU A 118 -7.39 -8.61 0.95
N TYR A 119 -6.83 -9.61 0.28
CA TYR A 119 -7.56 -10.68 -0.40
C TYR A 119 -7.10 -12.05 0.07
N PHE A 120 -8.07 -12.96 0.17
CA PHE A 120 -7.82 -14.38 0.31
C PHE A 120 -7.10 -14.95 -0.92
N PRO A 121 -6.47 -16.15 -0.81
CA PRO A 121 -5.85 -16.82 -1.96
C PRO A 121 -6.79 -17.05 -3.17
N THR A 122 -8.09 -17.03 -2.92
CA THR A 122 -9.17 -17.16 -3.92
C THR A 122 -9.45 -15.85 -4.67
N GLY A 123 -8.83 -14.73 -4.28
CA GLY A 123 -9.05 -13.40 -4.83
C GLY A 123 -10.25 -12.66 -4.21
N GLN A 124 -10.95 -13.29 -3.28
CA GLN A 124 -12.07 -12.67 -2.56
C GLN A 124 -11.57 -11.74 -1.45
N PRO A 125 -12.29 -10.65 -1.13
CA PRO A 125 -11.91 -9.75 -0.04
C PRO A 125 -11.75 -10.49 1.29
N ASP A 126 -10.65 -10.23 2.00
CA ASP A 126 -10.41 -10.62 3.39
C ASP A 126 -10.78 -9.45 4.30
N PHE A 127 -10.15 -8.30 4.10
CA PHE A 127 -10.56 -7.07 4.77
C PHE A 127 -10.25 -5.81 3.96
N HIS A 128 -10.99 -4.74 4.23
CA HIS A 128 -10.72 -3.39 3.73
C HIS A 128 -10.52 -2.42 4.90
N MET A 129 -9.39 -1.72 4.91
CA MET A 129 -9.08 -0.66 5.84
C MET A 129 -9.14 0.69 5.10
N VAL A 130 -9.84 1.65 5.69
CA VAL A 130 -9.87 3.04 5.22
C VAL A 130 -9.70 3.97 6.40
N THR A 131 -9.08 5.12 6.15
CA THR A 131 -8.95 6.17 7.16
C THR A 131 -9.91 7.32 6.81
N VAL A 132 -10.77 7.69 7.76
CA VAL A 132 -11.80 8.71 7.57
C VAL A 132 -11.59 9.83 8.59
N PRO A 133 -11.44 11.10 8.15
CA PRO A 133 -11.45 12.24 9.06
C PRO A 133 -12.79 12.33 9.80
N GLN A 134 -12.74 12.53 11.11
CA GLN A 134 -13.92 12.74 11.95
C GLN A 134 -13.68 13.87 12.96
N VAL A 135 -14.77 14.42 13.50
CA VAL A 135 -14.74 15.33 14.64
C VAL A 135 -15.40 14.63 15.83
N LEU A 136 -14.67 14.51 16.94
CA LEU A 136 -15.17 13.97 18.21
C LEU A 136 -14.95 15.00 19.31
N ASP A 137 -16.02 15.42 20.00
CA ASP A 137 -15.97 16.40 21.09
C ASP A 137 -15.22 17.71 20.75
N GLY A 138 -15.29 18.12 19.47
CA GLY A 138 -14.60 19.32 18.96
C GLY A 138 -13.16 19.08 18.49
N ASP A 139 -12.58 17.91 18.76
CA ASP A 139 -11.25 17.52 18.29
C ASP A 139 -11.31 16.86 16.90
N SER A 140 -10.36 17.19 16.03
CA SER A 140 -10.16 16.49 14.76
C SER A 140 -9.42 15.17 14.99
N VAL A 141 -10.05 14.05 14.62
CA VAL A 141 -9.53 12.70 14.78
C VAL A 141 -9.56 11.95 13.46
N LEU A 142 -8.80 10.87 13.37
CA LEU A 142 -8.87 9.91 12.28
C LEU A 142 -9.54 8.64 12.80
N GLU A 143 -10.64 8.26 12.18
CA GLU A 143 -11.20 6.93 12.30
C GLU A 143 -10.51 6.01 11.30
N VAL A 144 -9.76 5.03 11.78
CA VAL A 144 -9.34 3.88 10.97
C VAL A 144 -10.43 2.82 11.08
N ARG A 145 -11.14 2.62 9.97
CA ARG A 145 -12.22 1.64 9.86
C ARG A 145 -11.71 0.42 9.09
N THR A 146 -11.75 -0.75 9.73
CA THR A 146 -11.32 -2.01 9.11
C THR A 146 -12.51 -2.95 9.01
N THR A 147 -12.99 -3.23 7.80
CA THR A 147 -14.12 -4.12 7.51
C THR A 147 -13.57 -5.49 7.17
N TYR A 148 -13.89 -6.51 7.96
CA TYR A 148 -13.48 -7.89 7.73
C TYR A 148 -14.65 -8.67 7.09
N PHE A 149 -14.36 -9.56 6.15
CA PHE A 149 -15.33 -10.35 5.40
C PHE A 149 -15.31 -11.83 5.82
N LYS A 150 -16.41 -12.54 5.61
CA LYS A 150 -16.48 -13.98 5.91
C LYS A 150 -15.82 -14.80 4.81
N LEU A 151 -14.95 -15.74 5.16
CA LEU A 151 -14.31 -16.62 4.17
C LEU A 151 -15.31 -17.44 3.33
N ALA A 152 -16.38 -17.96 3.95
CA ALA A 152 -17.36 -18.81 3.27
C ALA A 152 -18.35 -18.01 2.38
N THR A 153 -18.63 -16.76 2.77
CA THR A 153 -19.50 -15.82 2.03
C THR A 153 -18.84 -14.43 1.99
N PRO A 154 -17.83 -14.22 1.13
CA PRO A 154 -16.98 -13.02 1.18
C PRO A 154 -17.63 -11.71 0.72
N THR A 155 -18.88 -11.77 0.28
CA THR A 155 -19.73 -10.59 0.12
C THR A 155 -20.33 -10.12 1.45
N ASP A 156 -20.32 -10.97 2.48
CA ASP A 156 -20.85 -10.67 3.80
C ASP A 156 -19.74 -10.12 4.69
N THR A 157 -20.00 -8.95 5.27
CA THR A 157 -19.22 -8.42 6.37
C THR A 157 -19.30 -9.38 7.57
N ALA A 158 -18.15 -9.78 8.10
CA ALA A 158 -18.05 -10.47 9.38
C ALA A 158 -18.21 -9.47 10.53
N TYR A 159 -17.39 -8.42 10.52
CA TYR A 159 -17.45 -7.30 11.47
C TYR A 159 -16.62 -6.11 10.95
N VAL A 160 -16.78 -4.96 11.60
CA VAL A 160 -15.99 -3.75 11.36
C VAL A 160 -15.29 -3.35 12.66
N GLU A 161 -13.98 -3.16 12.63
CA GLU A 161 -13.21 -2.55 13.71
C GLU A 161 -13.13 -1.03 13.50
N HIS A 162 -13.38 -0.28 14.56
CA HIS A 162 -13.27 1.18 14.59
C HIS A 162 -12.18 1.59 15.58
N ARG A 163 -11.12 2.22 15.08
CA ARG A 163 -10.01 2.76 15.89
C ARG A 163 -9.89 4.27 15.66
N PHE A 164 -9.81 5.05 16.73
CA PHE A 164 -9.78 6.50 16.64
C PHE A 164 -8.42 7.02 17.11
N ALA A 165 -7.69 7.72 16.24
CA ALA A 165 -6.38 8.30 16.54
C ALA A 165 -6.43 9.83 16.45
N LYS A 166 -5.71 10.52 17.33
CA LYS A 166 -5.49 11.97 17.19
C LYS A 166 -4.40 12.20 16.13
N LEU A 167 -4.63 13.12 15.18
CA LEU A 167 -3.74 13.34 14.02
C LEU A 167 -2.29 13.73 14.37
N HIS A 168 -2.06 14.21 15.59
CA HIS A 168 -0.79 14.76 16.04
C HIS A 168 -0.28 14.16 17.34
N GLU A 169 -1.05 13.25 17.93
CA GLU A 169 -0.66 12.53 19.14
C GLU A 169 -0.74 11.06 18.79
N ASN A 170 0.34 10.30 19.00
CA ASN A 170 0.34 8.85 18.83
C ASN A 170 -0.46 8.17 19.96
N LYS A 171 -1.72 8.60 20.13
CA LYS A 171 -2.65 8.27 21.20
C LYS A 171 -4.01 8.01 20.59
N GLU A 172 -4.71 7.05 21.17
CA GLU A 172 -6.10 6.81 20.85
C GLU A 172 -6.98 7.97 21.36
N ALA A 173 -7.82 8.51 20.48
CA ALA A 173 -8.82 9.52 20.87
C ALA A 173 -10.00 8.90 21.63
N ARG A 174 -10.30 7.62 21.33
CA ARG A 174 -11.34 6.82 21.97
C ARG A 174 -10.95 5.35 21.91
N LYS A 175 -11.37 4.58 22.92
CA LYS A 175 -11.24 3.12 22.93
C LYS A 175 -11.84 2.51 21.68
N ARG A 176 -11.08 1.66 21.00
CA ARG A 176 -11.56 0.88 19.84
C ARG A 176 -12.80 0.07 20.19
N PHE A 177 -13.69 -0.09 19.21
CA PHE A 177 -14.86 -0.95 19.31
C PHE A 177 -15.13 -1.66 17.99
N TYR A 178 -15.97 -2.69 18.03
CA TYR A 178 -16.37 -3.45 16.84
C TYR A 178 -17.84 -3.17 16.51
N SER A 179 -18.23 -3.28 15.26
CA SER A 179 -19.64 -3.36 14.87
C SER A 179 -19.83 -4.63 14.05
N PHE A 180 -20.97 -5.29 14.21
CA PHE A 180 -21.30 -6.49 13.46
C PHE A 180 -22.37 -6.12 12.47
N ASP A 181 -22.09 -6.27 11.18
CA ASP A 181 -23.04 -5.95 10.15
C ASP A 181 -23.92 -7.18 9.87
N ALA A 182 -24.99 -7.30 10.66
CA ALA A 182 -26.17 -8.01 10.22
C ALA A 182 -27.10 -6.98 9.56
N VAL A 183 -26.91 -6.71 8.27
CA VAL A 183 -27.84 -5.93 7.45
C VAL A 183 -28.10 -4.53 8.03
N GLY A 184 -27.05 -3.73 8.22
CA GLY A 184 -27.15 -2.32 8.55
C GLY A 184 -27.58 -2.00 9.98
N LYS A 185 -27.54 -2.96 10.91
CA LYS A 185 -27.85 -2.72 12.33
C LYS A 185 -26.72 -3.09 13.31
N ARG A 186 -26.03 -2.04 13.73
CA ARG A 186 -25.55 -1.71 15.10
C ARG A 186 -24.38 -2.49 15.75
N VAL A 187 -23.69 -1.67 16.56
CA VAL A 187 -22.73 -1.89 17.66
C VAL A 187 -22.81 -3.27 18.34
N VAL A 188 -21.65 -3.82 18.72
CA VAL A 188 -21.54 -5.06 19.50
C VAL A 188 -22.56 -5.10 20.65
N PRO A 189 -23.31 -6.21 20.81
CA PRO A 189 -24.16 -6.42 21.98
C PRO A 189 -23.37 -6.30 23.29
N PRO A 190 -23.90 -5.64 24.34
CA PRO A 190 -23.27 -5.63 25.65
C PRO A 190 -22.97 -7.07 26.13
N GLY A 191 -21.72 -7.34 26.47
CA GLY A 191 -21.27 -8.65 26.99
C GLY A 191 -20.68 -9.63 25.97
N TRP A 192 -20.64 -9.28 24.68
CA TRP A 192 -19.93 -10.10 23.69
C TRP A 192 -18.42 -10.19 24.01
N LYS A 193 -17.87 -11.40 23.88
CA LYS A 193 -16.44 -11.67 23.99
C LYS A 193 -15.96 -12.29 22.69
N PRO A 194 -14.80 -11.90 22.14
CA PRO A 194 -14.22 -12.58 21.00
C PRO A 194 -13.96 -14.04 21.39
N THR A 195 -14.56 -14.97 20.65
CA THR A 195 -14.24 -16.39 20.75
C THR A 195 -12.79 -16.59 20.32
N ARG A 196 -12.02 -17.27 21.18
CA ARG A 196 -10.62 -17.64 20.92
C ARG A 196 -10.50 -18.55 19.71
#